data_AF-A0A9D4T9I6-F1
#
_entry.id   AF-A0A9D4T9I6-F1
#
_cell.length_a   1.000
_cell.length_b   1.000
_cell.length_c   1.000
_cell.angle_alpha   90.00
_cell.angle_beta   90.00
_cell.angle_gamma   90.00
#
_symmetry.space_group_name_H-M   'P 1'
#
loop_
_entity.id
_entity.type
_entity.pdbx_description
1 polymer ?
#
loop_
_entity_poly.entity_id
_entity_poly.type
_entity_poly.pdbx_seq_one_letter_code
_entity_poly.pdbx_strand_id
1 'polypeptide(L)'
;MADPPQVKFSELTLDMFRMLQTLEREPQEDTTQLYDASPAPGRPENGGTGDSRTGKRENPHKYLLYKPTFSQLFVFLASGFKELPPNGVLLLYVSADGSFPNVKHPEEVGYDYGGVTTNSKREPDHSNKRNIQLKDMHCLYPGDLYPYTRKPLFLIMDSDNSHVFQHMPRFFGQPLVALMSPEDVPPAFHDQQHKGNLLTLFLHSPLTALCFVCHVVDVPVSLWDKALGHLNRFMAEASRVLIRSRSIEARGV
;
A
#
# COMPACT_ATOMS: atom_id res chain seq x y z
N MET A 1 28.36 3.44 7.41
CA MET A 1 27.63 4.05 8.54
C MET A 1 26.25 3.42 8.49
N ALA A 2 25.83 2.69 9.52
CA ALA A 2 24.55 1.98 9.47
C ALA A 2 23.40 2.97 9.70
N ASP A 3 22.37 2.95 8.87
CA ASP A 3 21.20 3.79 9.05
C ASP A 3 20.51 3.50 10.39
N PRO A 4 20.02 4.54 11.09
CA PRO A 4 19.35 4.37 12.36
C PRO A 4 18.05 3.57 12.18
N PRO A 5 17.78 2.58 13.06
CA PRO A 5 16.59 1.75 12.95
C PRO A 5 15.32 2.60 13.10
N GLN A 6 14.33 2.34 12.24
CA GLN A 6 13.03 3.01 12.26
C GLN A 6 12.34 2.88 13.64
N VAL A 7 11.64 3.95 14.06
CA VAL A 7 10.83 3.97 15.29
C VAL A 7 9.76 2.89 15.26
N LYS A 8 9.62 2.14 16.36
CA LYS A 8 8.64 1.07 16.53
C LYS A 8 7.63 1.40 17.62
N PHE A 9 6.38 1.02 17.40
CA PHE A 9 5.32 0.97 18.40
C PHE A 9 4.79 -0.46 18.39
N SER A 10 4.90 -1.16 19.53
CA SER A 10 4.80 -2.63 19.56
C SER A 10 5.72 -3.27 18.49
N GLU A 11 5.58 -4.54 18.12
CA GLU A 11 6.49 -5.19 17.15
C GLU A 11 6.38 -4.63 15.71
N LEU A 12 5.61 -3.56 15.51
CA LEU A 12 5.32 -2.94 14.22
C LEU A 12 6.19 -1.71 13.98
N THR A 13 6.60 -1.53 12.73
CA THR A 13 7.19 -0.27 12.29
C THR A 13 6.13 0.82 12.22
N LEU A 14 6.54 2.09 12.36
CA LEU A 14 5.63 3.23 12.24
C LEU A 14 4.86 3.24 10.91
N ASP A 15 5.52 2.86 9.81
CA ASP A 15 4.87 2.80 8.50
C ASP A 15 3.86 1.66 8.38
N MET A 16 4.15 0.49 8.95
CA MET A 16 3.18 -0.60 9.02
C MET A 16 1.96 -0.21 9.85
N PHE A 17 2.16 0.51 10.96
CA PHE A 17 1.06 1.07 11.75
C PHE A 17 0.23 2.08 10.93
N ARG A 18 0.87 3.04 10.26
CA ARG A 18 0.22 4.02 9.38
C ARG A 18 -0.62 3.34 8.29
N MET A 19 -0.07 2.32 7.64
CA MET A 19 -0.78 1.57 6.60
C MET A 19 -1.96 0.78 7.15
N LEU A 20 -1.82 0.13 8.30
CA LEU A 20 -2.94 -0.54 8.96
C LEU A 20 -4.09 0.42 9.25
N GLN A 21 -3.79 1.58 9.87
CA GLN A 21 -4.79 2.60 10.15
C GLN A 21 -5.46 3.14 8.88
N THR A 22 -4.69 3.27 7.80
CA THR A 22 -5.21 3.75 6.50
C THR A 22 -6.16 2.73 5.87
N LEU A 23 -5.80 1.44 5.89
CA LEU A 23 -6.59 0.37 5.28
C LEU A 23 -7.81 -0.06 6.12
N GLU A 24 -7.81 0.22 7.42
CA GLU A 24 -8.92 -0.04 8.34
C GLU A 24 -9.90 1.13 8.46
N ARG A 25 -9.58 2.28 7.87
CA ARG A 25 -10.44 3.45 7.91
C ARG A 25 -11.75 3.18 7.19
N GLU A 26 -12.85 3.16 7.94
CA GLU A 26 -14.20 3.17 7.36
C GLU A 26 -14.43 4.54 6.69
N PRO A 27 -14.86 4.58 5.41
CA PRO A 27 -15.31 5.83 4.80
C PRO A 27 -16.43 6.41 5.67
N GLN A 28 -16.40 7.71 5.93
CA GLN A 28 -17.55 8.37 6.53
C GLN A 28 -18.70 8.26 5.52
N GLU A 29 -19.62 7.33 5.76
CA GLU A 29 -20.87 7.30 5.01
C GLU A 29 -21.57 8.64 5.22
N ASP A 30 -22.15 9.15 4.14
CA ASP A 30 -23.00 10.32 4.16
C ASP A 30 -24.04 10.15 5.27
N THR A 31 -23.87 10.90 6.37
CA THR A 31 -24.84 11.00 7.46
C THR A 31 -26.23 11.39 6.93
N THR A 32 -26.30 11.86 5.68
CA THR A 32 -27.47 12.17 4.86
C THR A 32 -28.52 11.09 4.70
N GLN A 33 -28.20 9.81 4.88
CA GLN A 33 -29.22 8.75 4.84
C GLN A 33 -29.88 8.50 6.21
N LEU A 34 -29.31 8.99 7.33
CA LEU A 34 -29.90 8.83 8.66
C LEU A 34 -31.03 9.83 8.95
N TYR A 35 -31.09 10.95 8.24
CA TYR A 35 -32.09 12.01 8.45
C TYR A 35 -33.14 12.15 7.33
N ASP A 36 -33.13 11.29 6.31
CA ASP A 36 -34.21 11.21 5.31
C ASP A 36 -35.37 10.29 5.75
N ALA A 37 -35.38 9.86 7.00
CA ALA A 37 -36.56 9.31 7.67
C ALA A 37 -37.35 10.42 8.36
N SER A 38 -37.93 11.33 7.58
CA SER A 38 -39.01 12.19 8.10
C SER A 38 -40.16 11.30 8.58
N PRO A 39 -40.68 11.46 9.80
CA PRO A 39 -41.80 10.64 10.26
C PRO A 39 -43.08 11.15 9.58
N ALA A 40 -43.39 10.64 8.40
CA ALA A 40 -44.75 10.72 7.88
C ALA A 40 -45.62 9.72 8.67
N PRO A 41 -46.67 10.17 9.38
CA PRO A 41 -47.49 9.28 10.19
C PRO A 41 -48.39 8.45 9.27
N GLY A 42 -48.18 7.13 9.22
CA GLY A 42 -49.17 6.23 8.60
C GLY A 42 -48.70 4.94 7.90
N ARG A 43 -47.61 4.27 8.31
CA ARG A 43 -47.35 2.88 7.86
C ARG A 43 -47.07 1.95 9.04
N PRO A 44 -47.69 0.76 9.09
CA PRO A 44 -47.62 -0.11 10.25
C PRO A 44 -46.22 -0.72 10.41
N GLU A 45 -45.77 -0.80 11.66
CA GLU A 45 -44.58 -1.52 12.09
C GLU A 45 -44.70 -3.01 11.74
N ASN A 46 -44.08 -3.42 10.64
CA ASN A 46 -43.72 -4.82 10.47
C ASN A 46 -42.44 -5.06 11.28
N GLY A 47 -42.63 -5.67 12.45
CA GLY A 47 -41.57 -6.29 13.24
C GLY A 47 -40.88 -7.39 12.43
N GLY A 48 -39.85 -6.99 11.69
CA GLY A 48 -38.84 -7.87 11.15
C GLY A 48 -37.56 -7.63 11.93
N THR A 49 -37.06 -8.68 12.58
CA THR A 49 -35.70 -8.80 13.11
C THR A 49 -34.68 -8.41 12.04
N GLY A 50 -34.39 -7.12 11.96
CA GLY A 50 -33.40 -6.56 11.05
C GLY A 50 -32.02 -6.75 11.66
N ASP A 51 -31.47 -7.94 11.45
CA ASP A 51 -30.02 -8.18 11.47
C ASP A 51 -29.39 -7.35 10.33
N SER A 52 -29.37 -6.03 10.52
CA SER A 52 -28.78 -5.06 9.60
C SER A 52 -27.34 -4.77 9.99
N ARG A 53 -26.62 -5.82 10.45
CA ARG A 53 -25.19 -5.94 10.17
C ARG A 53 -25.06 -6.26 8.68
N THR A 54 -25.41 -5.30 7.82
CA THR A 54 -25.18 -5.37 6.37
C THR A 54 -23.75 -5.84 6.16
N GLY A 55 -23.60 -7.07 5.68
CA GLY A 55 -22.43 -7.91 5.89
C GLY A 55 -21.13 -7.14 5.75
N LYS A 56 -20.46 -6.90 6.90
CA LYS A 56 -19.06 -6.52 6.91
C LYS A 56 -18.34 -7.61 6.11
N ARG A 57 -18.03 -7.31 4.85
CA ARG A 57 -17.15 -8.16 4.04
C ARG A 57 -15.78 -8.03 4.69
N GLU A 58 -15.55 -8.83 5.72
CA GLU A 58 -14.24 -8.90 6.36
C GLU A 58 -13.22 -9.25 5.29
N ASN A 59 -12.17 -8.44 5.20
CA ASN A 59 -11.08 -8.69 4.29
C ASN A 59 -10.50 -10.07 4.65
N PRO A 60 -10.47 -11.04 3.71
CA PRO A 60 -10.30 -12.46 4.01
C PRO A 60 -9.19 -12.73 5.02
N HIS A 61 -7.98 -12.19 4.81
CA HIS A 61 -6.87 -12.28 5.78
C HIS A 61 -5.86 -11.14 5.63
N LYS A 62 -5.23 -10.72 6.75
CA LYS A 62 -4.11 -9.76 6.78
C LYS A 62 -2.86 -10.45 7.28
N TYR A 63 -1.78 -10.42 6.50
CA TYR A 63 -0.47 -10.94 6.91
C TYR A 63 0.48 -9.79 7.20
N LEU A 64 1.02 -9.73 8.42
CA LEU A 64 2.00 -8.74 8.84
C LEU A 64 3.35 -9.43 9.04
N LEU A 65 4.31 -9.12 8.18
CA LEU A 65 5.62 -9.74 8.18
C LEU A 65 6.68 -8.71 8.52
N TYR A 66 7.39 -8.90 9.64
CA TYR A 66 8.50 -8.05 10.02
C TYR A 66 9.83 -8.68 9.61
N LYS A 67 10.56 -8.02 8.71
CA LYS A 67 11.82 -8.49 8.11
C LYS A 67 11.76 -9.96 7.64
N PRO A 68 10.78 -10.34 6.79
CA PRO A 68 10.69 -11.70 6.26
C PRO A 68 11.86 -12.01 5.33
N THR A 69 12.24 -13.29 5.25
CA THR A 69 13.06 -13.77 4.12
C THR A 69 12.23 -13.81 2.83
N PHE A 70 12.88 -13.84 1.66
CA PHE A 70 12.21 -14.02 0.37
C PHE A 70 11.23 -15.21 0.39
N SER A 71 11.68 -16.38 0.86
CA SER A 71 10.83 -17.58 0.95
C SER A 71 9.63 -17.40 1.87
N GLN A 72 9.81 -16.72 3.01
CA GLN A 72 8.69 -16.43 3.92
C GLN A 72 7.66 -15.53 3.23
N LEU A 73 8.11 -14.43 2.61
CA LEU A 73 7.25 -13.53 1.84
C LEU A 73 6.45 -14.30 0.79
N PHE A 74 7.12 -15.14 -0.01
CA PHE A 74 6.50 -15.90 -1.09
C PHE A 74 5.44 -16.90 -0.60
N VAL A 75 5.68 -17.55 0.54
CA VAL A 75 4.70 -18.46 1.15
C VAL A 75 3.42 -17.72 1.49
N PHE A 76 3.51 -16.57 2.17
CA PHE A 76 2.33 -15.79 2.52
C PHE A 76 1.64 -15.17 1.31
N LEU A 77 2.41 -14.72 0.31
CA LEU A 77 1.86 -14.17 -0.93
C LEU A 77 1.10 -15.25 -1.72
N ALA A 78 1.62 -16.48 -1.78
CA ALA A 78 0.94 -17.64 -2.38
C ALA A 78 -0.35 -18.02 -1.63
N SER A 79 -0.30 -18.05 -0.28
CA SER A 79 -1.49 -18.31 0.54
C SER A 79 -2.58 -17.25 0.31
N GLY A 80 -2.22 -15.97 0.39
CA GLY A 80 -3.15 -14.87 0.13
C GLY A 80 -3.76 -14.95 -1.27
N PHE A 81 -2.94 -15.21 -2.30
CA PHE A 81 -3.42 -15.38 -3.67
C PHE A 81 -4.42 -16.54 -3.84
N LYS A 82 -4.17 -17.67 -3.17
CA LYS A 82 -5.05 -18.85 -3.20
C LYS A 82 -6.39 -18.59 -2.51
N GLU A 83 -6.37 -17.89 -1.39
CA GLU A 83 -7.55 -17.62 -0.55
C GLU A 83 -8.43 -16.49 -1.09
N LEU A 84 -7.94 -15.71 -2.07
CA LEU A 84 -8.70 -14.60 -2.65
C LEU A 84 -10.01 -15.07 -3.31
N PRO A 85 -11.16 -14.44 -2.98
CA PRO A 85 -12.43 -14.71 -3.64
C PRO A 85 -12.37 -14.36 -5.14
N PRO A 86 -13.36 -14.79 -5.95
CA PRO A 86 -13.37 -14.53 -7.39
C PRO A 86 -13.23 -13.05 -7.76
N ASN A 87 -13.83 -12.15 -6.98
CA ASN A 87 -13.76 -10.70 -7.17
C ASN A 87 -12.79 -10.02 -6.19
N GLY A 88 -11.85 -10.78 -5.62
CA GLY A 88 -10.86 -10.29 -4.68
C GLY A 88 -9.69 -9.59 -5.37
N VAL A 89 -9.11 -8.62 -4.69
CA VAL A 89 -7.88 -7.93 -5.09
C VAL A 89 -6.77 -8.31 -4.12
N LEU A 90 -5.60 -8.69 -4.63
CA LEU A 90 -4.42 -8.85 -3.78
C LEU A 90 -3.81 -7.48 -3.50
N LEU A 91 -3.74 -7.07 -2.22
CA LEU A 91 -2.99 -5.88 -1.82
C LEU A 91 -1.67 -6.31 -1.20
N LEU A 92 -0.55 -5.83 -1.76
CA LEU A 92 0.79 -6.04 -1.25
C LEU A 92 1.42 -4.68 -0.93
N TYR A 93 1.71 -4.45 0.35
CA TYR A 93 2.51 -3.33 0.82
C TYR A 93 3.90 -3.84 1.20
N VAL A 94 4.94 -3.22 0.66
CA VAL A 94 6.34 -3.53 0.97
C VAL A 94 7.04 -2.25 1.37
N SER A 95 7.71 -2.28 2.52
CA SER A 95 8.63 -1.24 2.97
C SER A 95 9.98 -1.87 3.22
N ALA A 96 10.95 -1.53 2.38
CA ALA A 96 12.28 -2.15 2.34
C ALA A 96 13.28 -1.30 1.55
N ASP A 97 14.56 -1.49 1.83
CA ASP A 97 15.64 -0.85 1.09
C ASP A 97 15.71 -1.41 -0.33
N GLY A 98 16.04 -0.56 -1.30
CA GLY A 98 16.23 -0.92 -2.69
C GLY A 98 17.42 -1.84 -2.91
N SER A 99 17.26 -2.77 -3.85
CA SER A 99 18.34 -3.56 -4.41
C SER A 99 18.58 -3.08 -5.84
N PHE A 100 19.78 -2.55 -6.11
CA PHE A 100 20.10 -1.86 -7.35
C PHE A 100 20.78 -2.78 -8.38
N PRO A 101 20.66 -2.46 -9.69
CA PRO A 101 21.21 -3.29 -10.75
C PRO A 101 22.73 -3.44 -10.64
N ASN A 102 23.22 -4.66 -10.90
CA ASN A 102 24.66 -4.96 -10.99
C ASN A 102 25.11 -5.28 -12.44
N VAL A 103 24.22 -5.05 -13.42
CA VAL A 103 24.41 -5.42 -14.83
C VAL A 103 24.61 -4.15 -15.66
N LYS A 104 25.59 -4.16 -16.59
CA LYS A 104 25.90 -3.01 -17.45
C LYS A 104 24.90 -2.79 -18.58
N HIS A 105 24.27 -3.86 -19.06
CA HIS A 105 23.30 -3.86 -20.14
C HIS A 105 22.07 -4.65 -19.69
N PRO A 106 21.06 -3.98 -19.10
CA PRO A 106 19.84 -4.63 -18.69
C PRO A 106 19.02 -5.05 -19.92
N GLU A 107 18.70 -6.33 -20.02
CA GLU A 107 17.87 -6.91 -21.09
C GLU A 107 16.51 -7.36 -20.55
N GLU A 108 16.50 -7.95 -19.35
CA GLU A 108 15.30 -8.44 -18.69
C GLU A 108 14.71 -7.37 -17.76
N VAL A 109 13.70 -6.65 -18.25
CA VAL A 109 12.99 -5.58 -17.50
C VAL A 109 12.53 -6.03 -16.11
N GLY A 110 12.13 -7.30 -15.96
CA GLY A 110 11.63 -7.82 -14.70
C GLY A 110 12.68 -8.07 -13.61
N TYR A 111 13.97 -8.09 -13.95
CA TYR A 111 15.00 -8.59 -13.04
C TYR A 111 16.31 -7.78 -13.08
N ASP A 112 16.68 -7.23 -14.23
CA ASP A 112 17.99 -6.62 -14.42
C ASP A 112 18.08 -5.21 -13.83
N TYR A 113 16.94 -4.56 -13.57
CA TYR A 113 16.85 -3.25 -12.90
C TYR A 113 16.85 -3.35 -11.37
N GLY A 114 17.01 -4.56 -10.82
CA GLY A 114 16.97 -4.78 -9.38
C GLY A 114 15.54 -4.86 -8.84
N GLY A 115 15.38 -4.59 -7.55
CA GLY A 115 14.14 -4.78 -6.82
C GLY A 115 14.21 -4.21 -5.41
N VAL A 116 13.61 -4.92 -4.45
CA VAL A 116 13.64 -4.55 -3.03
C VAL A 116 14.22 -5.68 -2.18
N THR A 117 14.97 -5.33 -1.15
CA THR A 117 15.68 -6.29 -0.29
C THR A 117 14.73 -7.05 0.63
N THR A 118 15.05 -8.32 0.86
CA THR A 118 14.43 -9.17 1.88
C THR A 118 15.49 -9.62 2.88
N ASN A 119 15.08 -10.18 4.01
CA ASN A 119 16.02 -10.61 5.04
C ASN A 119 16.78 -11.87 4.59
N SER A 120 18.11 -11.86 4.70
CA SER A 120 18.97 -12.99 4.34
C SER A 120 19.22 -13.99 5.47
N LYS A 121 18.78 -13.71 6.71
CA LYS A 121 19.00 -14.55 7.91
C LYS A 121 20.42 -15.17 7.98
N ARG A 122 21.48 -14.46 7.55
CA ARG A 122 22.87 -14.97 7.54
C ARG A 122 22.94 -16.48 7.22
N GLU A 123 22.34 -16.92 6.11
CA GLU A 123 22.82 -18.18 5.55
C GLU A 123 24.31 -17.97 5.21
N PRO A 124 25.21 -18.88 5.63
CA PRO A 124 26.63 -18.70 5.40
C PRO A 124 26.84 -18.62 3.89
N ASP A 125 27.31 -17.45 3.41
CA ASP A 125 27.66 -17.20 2.03
C ASP A 125 28.37 -18.43 1.47
N HIS A 126 27.66 -19.21 0.66
CA HIS A 126 28.29 -20.20 -0.19
C HIS A 126 28.87 -19.44 -1.38
N SER A 127 29.79 -18.51 -1.08
CA SER A 127 30.63 -17.82 -2.04
C SER A 127 31.65 -18.81 -2.60
N ASN A 128 31.14 -19.86 -3.26
CA ASN A 128 31.92 -20.66 -4.17
C ASN A 128 32.19 -19.77 -5.37
N LYS A 129 33.41 -19.22 -5.38
CA LYS A 129 34.05 -18.54 -6.50
C LYS A 129 33.78 -19.28 -7.81
N ARG A 130 32.78 -18.84 -8.55
CA ARG A 130 32.66 -19.01 -10.01
C ARG A 130 32.22 -17.65 -10.54
N ASN A 131 32.82 -17.22 -11.66
CA ASN A 131 32.57 -15.97 -12.37
C ASN A 131 31.14 -15.85 -12.96
N ILE A 132 30.12 -16.35 -12.27
CA ILE A 132 28.73 -16.25 -12.69
C ILE A 132 28.09 -15.21 -11.78
N GLN A 133 27.81 -14.04 -12.35
CA GLN A 133 27.08 -12.97 -11.67
C GLN A 133 25.62 -13.41 -11.57
N LEU A 134 25.26 -14.11 -10.49
CA LEU A 134 23.88 -14.53 -10.22
C LEU A 134 23.06 -13.36 -9.69
N LYS A 135 21.77 -13.37 -9.97
CA LYS A 135 20.79 -12.46 -9.34
C LYS A 135 20.70 -12.78 -7.85
N ASP A 136 20.56 -11.74 -7.03
CA ASP A 136 20.45 -11.88 -5.57
C ASP A 136 19.18 -12.64 -5.19
N MET A 137 19.34 -13.73 -4.46
CA MET A 137 18.24 -14.59 -3.97
C MET A 137 17.42 -13.91 -2.87
N HIS A 138 17.99 -12.91 -2.18
CA HIS A 138 17.34 -12.16 -1.13
C HIS A 138 16.73 -10.85 -1.63
N CYS A 139 16.48 -10.74 -2.93
CA CYS A 139 15.79 -9.61 -3.55
C CYS A 139 14.42 -10.04 -4.08
N LEU A 140 13.40 -9.22 -3.85
CA LEU A 140 12.12 -9.30 -4.53
C LEU A 140 12.17 -8.42 -5.77
N TYR A 141 12.20 -9.05 -6.95
CA TYR A 141 12.18 -8.36 -8.23
C TYR A 141 10.75 -8.14 -8.74
N PRO A 142 10.50 -7.18 -9.64
CA PRO A 142 9.21 -7.05 -10.32
C PRO A 142 8.75 -8.35 -11.01
N GLY A 143 9.69 -9.09 -11.60
CA GLY A 143 9.44 -10.35 -12.27
C GLY A 143 8.88 -11.45 -11.37
N ASP A 144 9.23 -11.42 -10.09
CA ASP A 144 8.72 -12.38 -9.10
C ASP A 144 7.22 -12.19 -8.83
N LEU A 145 6.69 -11.00 -9.11
CA LEU A 145 5.28 -10.69 -8.94
C LEU A 145 4.43 -11.07 -10.16
N TYR A 146 5.03 -11.41 -11.30
CA TYR A 146 4.30 -11.78 -12.51
C TYR A 146 3.27 -12.88 -12.27
N PRO A 147 3.55 -13.95 -11.50
CA PRO A 147 2.56 -14.98 -11.30
C PRO A 147 1.28 -14.52 -10.63
N TYR A 148 1.38 -13.49 -9.78
CA TYR A 148 0.31 -12.93 -8.98
C TYR A 148 -0.53 -11.90 -9.74
N THR A 149 -0.06 -11.43 -10.90
CA THR A 149 -0.85 -10.61 -11.83
C THR A 149 -1.96 -11.39 -12.56
N ARG A 150 -2.15 -12.68 -12.23
CA ARG A 150 -3.31 -13.50 -12.65
C ARG A 150 -4.62 -13.11 -11.96
N LYS A 151 -4.55 -12.32 -10.90
CA LYS A 151 -5.70 -11.67 -10.23
C LYS A 151 -5.42 -10.16 -10.18
N PRO A 152 -6.44 -9.32 -9.95
CA PRO A 152 -6.22 -7.90 -9.72
C PRO A 152 -5.20 -7.69 -8.58
N LEU A 153 -4.21 -6.85 -8.81
CA LEU A 153 -3.10 -6.61 -7.89
C LEU A 153 -2.96 -5.11 -7.57
N PHE A 154 -2.88 -4.78 -6.29
CA PHE A 154 -2.60 -3.45 -5.79
C PHE A 154 -1.26 -3.47 -5.04
N LEU A 155 -0.25 -2.81 -5.60
CA LEU A 155 1.08 -2.69 -5.02
C LEU A 155 1.25 -1.33 -4.35
N ILE A 156 1.85 -1.34 -3.16
CA ILE A 156 2.37 -0.15 -2.50
C ILE A 156 3.84 -0.43 -2.18
N MET A 157 4.73 0.10 -3.01
CA MET A 157 6.17 -0.10 -2.94
C MET A 157 6.83 1.10 -2.29
N ASP A 158 7.09 0.99 -1.00
CA ASP A 158 7.73 2.01 -0.19
C ASP A 158 9.24 1.75 -0.09
N SER A 159 9.97 2.16 -1.14
CA SER A 159 11.39 1.89 -1.33
C SER A 159 12.04 2.93 -2.24
N ASP A 160 13.31 3.25 -2.03
CA ASP A 160 14.14 4.10 -2.89
C ASP A 160 14.39 3.52 -4.28
N ASN A 161 14.16 2.21 -4.49
CA ASN A 161 14.16 1.58 -5.80
C ASN A 161 12.75 1.17 -6.28
N SER A 162 11.69 1.77 -5.75
CA SER A 162 10.30 1.38 -6.08
C SER A 162 9.90 1.61 -7.56
N HIS A 163 10.55 2.54 -8.26
CA HIS A 163 10.28 2.88 -9.67
C HIS A 163 10.42 1.68 -10.64
N VAL A 164 11.23 0.67 -10.29
CA VAL A 164 11.42 -0.53 -11.13
C VAL A 164 10.15 -1.37 -11.27
N PHE A 165 9.14 -1.14 -10.41
CA PHE A 165 7.83 -1.79 -10.48
C PHE A 165 6.83 -1.06 -11.40
N GLN A 166 7.18 0.11 -11.95
CA GLN A 166 6.28 0.95 -12.75
C GLN A 166 5.77 0.27 -14.02
N HIS A 167 6.64 -0.46 -14.72
CA HIS A 167 6.38 -0.99 -16.06
C HIS A 167 6.14 -2.50 -16.05
N MET A 168 5.55 -3.01 -14.97
CA MET A 168 5.20 -4.43 -14.90
C MET A 168 4.26 -4.85 -16.05
N PRO A 169 4.64 -5.84 -16.86
CA PRO A 169 3.84 -6.33 -17.98
C PRO A 169 2.50 -6.93 -17.50
N ARG A 170 1.43 -6.67 -18.24
CA ARG A 170 0.08 -7.19 -17.96
C ARG A 170 -0.19 -8.51 -18.67
N PHE A 171 0.62 -9.54 -18.38
CA PHE A 171 0.55 -10.83 -19.09
C PHE A 171 -0.82 -11.52 -19.04
N PHE A 172 -1.62 -11.29 -18.00
CA PHE A 172 -2.92 -11.95 -17.80
C PHE A 172 -4.11 -11.02 -17.97
N GLY A 173 -3.90 -9.77 -18.42
CA GLY A 173 -4.97 -8.81 -18.66
C GLY A 173 -5.72 -8.32 -17.41
N GLN A 174 -5.25 -8.66 -16.20
CA GLN A 174 -5.87 -8.20 -14.96
C GLN A 174 -5.44 -6.77 -14.59
N PRO A 175 -6.29 -6.04 -13.85
CA PRO A 175 -5.92 -4.73 -13.32
C PRO A 175 -4.69 -4.78 -12.42
N LEU A 176 -3.78 -3.82 -12.62
CA LEU A 176 -2.62 -3.58 -11.77
C LEU A 176 -2.58 -2.10 -11.42
N VAL A 177 -2.55 -1.80 -10.12
CA VAL A 177 -2.26 -0.47 -9.57
C VAL A 177 -0.96 -0.57 -8.79
N ALA A 178 -0.04 0.35 -9.02
CA ALA A 178 1.20 0.46 -8.26
C ALA A 178 1.36 1.89 -7.74
N LEU A 179 1.38 2.03 -6.42
CA LEU A 179 1.84 3.23 -5.74
C LEU A 179 3.30 3.02 -5.37
N MET A 180 4.16 3.97 -5.72
CA MET A 180 5.60 3.89 -5.54
C MET A 180 6.06 5.11 -4.75
N SER A 181 7.16 4.98 -4.01
CA SER A 181 7.78 6.11 -3.35
C SER A 181 8.27 7.13 -4.37
N PRO A 182 8.28 8.42 -4.01
CA PRO A 182 8.86 9.44 -4.88
C PRO A 182 10.36 9.16 -5.05
N GLU A 183 10.87 9.36 -6.27
CA GLU A 183 12.30 9.25 -6.57
C GLU A 183 13.10 10.38 -5.89
N ASP A 184 12.48 11.55 -5.77
CA ASP A 184 13.03 12.71 -5.09
C ASP A 184 12.18 13.06 -3.85
N VAL A 185 12.84 13.19 -2.70
CA VAL A 185 12.23 13.72 -1.48
C VAL A 185 12.80 15.10 -1.13
N PRO A 186 12.01 15.99 -0.50
CA PRO A 186 12.52 17.26 -0.02
C PRO A 186 13.74 17.06 0.91
N PRO A 187 14.78 17.91 0.86
CA PRO A 187 15.98 17.77 1.69
C PRO A 187 15.68 17.65 3.20
N ALA A 188 14.61 18.30 3.64
CA ALA A 188 14.05 18.21 4.99
C ALA A 188 13.77 16.77 5.48
N PHE A 189 13.53 15.85 4.54
CA PHE A 189 13.11 14.48 4.78
C PHE A 189 14.27 13.49 4.85
N HIS A 190 15.42 13.79 4.23
CA HIS A 190 16.56 12.87 4.17
C HIS A 190 17.00 12.41 5.58
N ASP A 191 17.10 13.33 6.54
CA ASP A 191 17.54 13.00 7.90
C ASP A 191 16.44 12.34 8.76
N GLN A 192 15.19 12.31 8.28
CA GLN A 192 14.02 11.88 9.06
C GLN A 192 13.42 10.55 8.61
N GLN A 193 14.07 9.82 7.70
CA GLN A 193 13.59 8.51 7.23
C GLN A 193 13.35 7.50 8.38
N HIS A 194 14.09 7.61 9.48
CA HIS A 194 13.88 6.80 10.69
C HIS A 194 12.50 7.03 11.36
N LYS A 195 11.78 8.11 11.02
CA LYS A 195 10.41 8.42 11.47
C LYS A 195 9.34 7.96 10.46
N GLY A 196 9.70 6.97 9.66
CA GLY A 196 8.87 6.40 8.61
C GLY A 196 8.87 7.24 7.34
N ASN A 197 8.43 6.62 6.26
CA ASN A 197 8.55 7.15 4.92
C ASN A 197 7.51 8.21 4.57
N LEU A 198 7.84 9.01 3.54
CA LEU A 198 7.00 10.12 3.10
C LEU A 198 5.73 9.62 2.42
N LEU A 199 5.83 8.54 1.62
CA LEU A 199 4.69 7.92 0.94
C LEU A 199 3.59 7.52 1.93
N THR A 200 3.95 6.74 2.95
CA THR A 200 3.01 6.26 3.96
C THR A 200 2.49 7.38 4.85
N LEU A 201 3.29 8.43 5.10
CA LEU A 201 2.83 9.63 5.79
C LEU A 201 1.73 10.33 4.99
N PHE A 202 1.89 10.49 3.67
CA PHE A 202 0.85 11.04 2.80
C PHE A 202 -0.39 10.16 2.73
N LEU A 203 -0.23 8.83 2.63
CA LEU A 203 -1.37 7.90 2.59
C LEU A 203 -2.16 7.92 3.91
N HIS A 204 -1.48 8.05 5.04
CA HIS A 204 -2.10 8.05 6.37
C HIS A 204 -2.66 9.43 6.78
N SER A 205 -1.87 10.49 6.65
CA SER A 205 -2.24 11.85 7.04
C SER A 205 -1.69 12.87 6.05
N PRO A 206 -2.41 13.14 4.94
CA PRO A 206 -1.97 14.10 3.92
C PRO A 206 -1.70 15.50 4.47
N LEU A 207 -2.47 15.94 5.47
CA LEU A 207 -2.29 17.25 6.09
C LEU A 207 -1.00 17.32 6.91
N THR A 208 -0.69 16.28 7.70
CA THR A 208 0.59 16.20 8.42
C THR A 208 1.75 16.16 7.44
N ALA A 209 1.63 15.37 6.37
CA ALA A 209 2.64 15.28 5.32
C ALA A 209 2.90 16.63 4.65
N LEU A 210 1.85 17.38 4.32
CA LEU A 210 1.94 18.71 3.75
C LEU A 210 2.63 19.70 4.71
N CYS A 211 2.19 19.75 5.98
CA CYS A 211 2.84 20.59 6.98
C CYS A 211 4.33 20.26 7.11
N PHE A 212 4.66 18.97 7.12
CA PHE A 212 6.04 18.51 7.18
C PHE A 212 6.88 19.00 6.00
N VAL A 213 6.44 18.76 4.77
CA VAL A 213 7.16 19.15 3.54
C VAL A 213 7.29 20.67 3.42
N CYS A 214 6.29 21.42 3.91
CA CYS A 214 6.30 22.88 3.91
C CYS A 214 7.01 23.50 5.13
N HIS A 215 7.67 22.69 5.98
CA HIS A 215 8.32 23.15 7.21
C HIS A 215 7.39 23.92 8.17
N VAL A 216 6.10 23.60 8.17
CA VAL A 216 5.11 24.14 9.10
C VAL A 216 5.12 23.28 10.36
N VAL A 217 5.77 23.80 11.40
CA VAL A 217 5.95 23.07 12.67
C VAL A 217 4.77 23.29 13.62
N ASP A 218 4.23 24.52 13.64
CA ASP A 218 3.15 24.91 14.53
C ASP A 218 1.91 25.34 13.75
N VAL A 219 0.79 24.65 14.01
CA VAL A 219 -0.51 24.98 13.43
C VAL A 219 -1.51 25.19 14.57
N PRO A 220 -2.17 26.36 14.67
CA PRO A 220 -3.24 26.55 15.62
C PRO A 220 -4.33 25.49 15.45
N VAL A 221 -4.81 24.90 16.54
CA VAL A 221 -5.82 23.81 16.50
C VAL A 221 -7.04 24.18 15.66
N SER A 222 -7.52 25.42 15.78
CA SER A 222 -8.66 25.91 14.99
C SER A 222 -8.38 26.01 13.48
N LEU A 223 -7.12 26.22 13.07
CA LEU A 223 -6.72 26.19 11.66
C LEU A 223 -6.56 24.75 11.17
N TRP A 224 -5.98 23.88 12.02
CA TRP A 224 -5.85 22.45 11.75
C TRP A 224 -7.22 21.81 11.48
N ASP A 225 -8.20 22.04 12.35
CA ASP A 225 -9.55 21.48 12.21
C ASP A 225 -10.24 21.96 10.91
N LYS A 226 -10.06 23.23 10.55
CA LYS A 226 -10.57 23.78 9.29
C LYS A 226 -9.92 23.09 8.09
N ALA A 227 -8.59 22.98 8.07
CA ALA A 227 -7.85 22.33 6.99
C ALA A 227 -8.22 20.85 6.85
N LEU A 228 -8.34 20.14 7.97
CA LEU A 228 -8.79 18.75 8.00
C LEU A 228 -10.22 18.63 7.46
N GLY A 229 -11.11 19.57 7.79
CA GLY A 229 -12.46 19.64 7.22
C GLY A 229 -12.50 19.88 5.70
N HIS A 230 -11.54 20.63 5.14
CA HIS A 230 -11.39 20.74 3.68
C HIS A 230 -10.90 19.44 3.05
N LEU A 231 -9.88 18.81 3.64
CA LEU A 231 -9.34 17.54 3.17
C LEU A 231 -10.39 16.43 3.19
N ASN A 232 -11.15 16.29 4.28
CA ASN A 232 -12.20 15.28 4.39
C ASN A 232 -13.30 15.48 3.35
N ARG A 233 -13.73 16.72 3.10
CA ARG A 233 -14.70 17.03 2.03
C ARG A 233 -14.15 16.65 0.65
N PHE A 234 -12.90 17.02 0.35
CA PHE A 234 -12.26 16.64 -0.90
C PHE A 234 -12.23 15.12 -1.10
N MET A 235 -11.79 14.37 -0.07
CA MET A 235 -11.72 12.91 -0.13
C MET A 235 -13.10 12.26 -0.29
N ALA A 236 -14.12 12.80 0.38
CA ALA A 236 -15.50 12.33 0.24
C ALA A 236 -16.02 12.53 -1.19
N GLU A 237 -15.85 13.72 -1.76
CA GLU A 237 -16.25 13.99 -3.15
C GLU A 237 -15.48 13.11 -4.15
N ALA A 238 -14.16 13.00 -4.00
CA ALA A 238 -13.34 12.16 -4.85
C ALA A 238 -13.79 10.69 -4.81
N SER A 239 -14.07 10.16 -3.61
CA SER A 239 -14.60 8.81 -3.42
C SER A 239 -15.96 8.64 -4.10
N ARG A 240 -16.89 9.60 -3.94
CA ARG A 240 -18.20 9.55 -4.60
C ARG A 240 -18.09 9.54 -6.13
N VAL A 241 -17.17 10.33 -6.69
CA VAL A 241 -16.90 10.34 -8.14
C VAL A 241 -16.37 8.99 -8.60
N LEU A 242 -15.38 8.42 -7.90
CA LEU A 242 -14.81 7.11 -8.24
C LEU A 242 -15.84 5.98 -8.20
N ILE A 243 -16.70 5.95 -7.17
CA ILE A 243 -17.70 4.89 -6.99
C ILE A 243 -18.87 5.03 -7.98
N ARG A 244 -19.30 6.25 -8.30
CA ARG A 244 -20.46 6.49 -9.18
C ARG A 244 -20.11 6.53 -10.67
N SER A 245 -18.83 6.60 -11.01
CA SER A 245 -18.38 6.72 -12.39
C SER A 245 -18.52 5.41 -13.16
N ARG A 246 -19.69 5.21 -13.78
CA ARG A 246 -19.97 4.10 -14.72
C ARG A 246 -19.09 4.13 -15.99
N SER A 247 -18.48 5.27 -16.31
CA SER A 247 -17.61 5.41 -17.49
C SER A 247 -16.22 4.79 -17.33
N ILE A 248 -15.83 4.39 -16.11
CA ILE A 248 -14.55 3.69 -15.85
C ILE A 248 -14.66 2.19 -16.20
N GLU A 249 -15.87 1.63 -16.30
CA GLU A 249 -16.11 0.24 -16.69
C GLU A 249 -15.98 -0.01 -18.20
N ALA A 250 -15.98 1.05 -19.03
CA ALA A 250 -16.03 0.93 -20.48
C ALA A 250 -14.68 1.24 -21.14
N ARG A 251 -13.78 0.25 -21.18
CA ARG A 251 -12.84 -0.02 -22.30
C ARG A 251 -11.99 -1.25 -21.99
N GLY A 252 -12.40 -2.39 -22.55
CA GLY A 252 -11.65 -3.64 -22.50
C GLY A 252 -12.40 -4.80 -23.14
N VAL A 253 -12.85 -4.62 -24.40
CA VAL A 253 -12.94 -5.73 -25.37
C VAL A 253 -11.67 -5.67 -26.20
#